data_AF-A0A954HD86-F1
#
_entry.id   AF-A0A954HD86-F1
#
_cell.length_a   1.000
_cell.length_b   1.000
_cell.length_c   1.000
_cell.angle_alpha   90.00
_cell.angle_beta   90.00
_cell.angle_gamma   90.00
#
_symmetry.space_group_name_H-M   'P 1'
#
loop_
_entity.id
_entity.type
_entity.pdbx_description
1 polymer ?
#
loop_
_entity_poly.entity_id
_entity_poly.type
_entity_poly.pdbx_seq_one_letter_code
_entity_poly.pdbx_strand_id
1 'polypeptide(L)'
;VGLGVLAMWTSRMIVWWAPVVAYYIGLHLAAATKCWFNPSRYQPVRAGLNTVVALGLCWIYFAYSPLGVILIHGRSDSPEEAAARFRKTVSPQTPVELTNWLNENEIPPGQVFNCSEWGDYLLWAGPEDIQLFVSSHVHLTPEEVWTDYRQISWGLTGDWKNKLDRYGVNTVIMDKMVHSDMIDGMRGLDDWERAYEDRLGAVFVRRKPI
;
A
#
# COMPACT_ATOMS: atom_id res chain seq x y z
N VAL A 1 1.40 17.26 -23.86
CA VAL A 1 0.07 17.81 -23.46
C VAL A 1 -0.68 16.84 -22.54
N GLY A 2 -0.83 15.55 -22.87
CA GLY A 2 -1.58 14.59 -22.04
C GLY A 2 -1.13 14.44 -20.57
N LEU A 3 0.19 14.39 -20.30
CA LEU A 3 0.71 14.27 -18.93
C LEU A 3 0.50 15.55 -18.07
N GLY A 4 0.46 16.73 -18.70
CA GLY A 4 0.27 17.99 -17.98
C GLY A 4 -1.17 18.20 -17.49
N VAL A 5 -2.17 17.70 -18.23
CA VAL A 5 -3.57 17.77 -17.82
C VAL A 5 -3.86 16.82 -16.67
N LEU A 6 -3.28 15.62 -16.68
CA LEU A 6 -3.39 14.66 -15.56
C LEU A 6 -2.76 15.21 -14.27
N ALA A 7 -1.67 15.98 -14.38
CA ALA A 7 -1.04 16.64 -13.23
C ALA A 7 -1.92 17.72 -12.57
N MET A 8 -2.79 18.40 -13.34
CA MET A 8 -3.76 19.35 -12.78
C MET A 8 -4.95 18.67 -12.09
N TRP A 9 -5.18 17.37 -12.35
CA TRP A 9 -6.29 16.62 -11.76
C TRP A 9 -5.95 16.05 -10.37
N THR A 10 -4.66 15.88 -10.05
CA THR A 10 -4.21 15.31 -8.76
C THR A 10 -3.60 16.38 -7.86
N SER A 11 -4.33 16.81 -6.82
CA SER A 11 -3.87 17.83 -5.86
C SER A 11 -2.55 17.48 -5.16
N ARG A 12 -2.25 16.19 -5.01
CA ARG A 12 -1.05 15.68 -4.32
C ARG A 12 0.25 15.76 -5.13
N MET A 13 0.18 15.90 -6.46
CA MET A 13 1.39 15.85 -7.31
C MET A 13 1.80 17.21 -7.89
N ILE A 14 1.12 18.29 -7.48
CA ILE A 14 1.37 19.65 -8.01
C ILE A 14 2.82 20.09 -7.76
N VAL A 15 3.39 19.81 -6.59
CA VAL A 15 4.77 20.20 -6.25
C VAL A 15 5.80 19.61 -7.23
N TRP A 16 5.56 18.38 -7.70
CA TRP A 16 6.48 17.67 -8.58
C TRP A 16 6.30 18.04 -10.06
N TRP A 17 5.06 18.24 -10.50
CA TRP A 17 4.77 18.48 -11.92
C TRP A 17 4.65 19.96 -12.29
N ALA A 18 4.38 20.86 -11.35
CA ALA A 18 4.28 22.29 -11.65
C ALA A 18 5.55 22.87 -12.29
N PRO A 19 6.79 22.53 -11.86
CA PRO A 19 7.99 23.01 -12.54
C PRO A 19 8.11 22.49 -13.98
N VAL A 20 7.77 21.22 -14.21
CA VAL A 20 7.79 20.61 -15.54
C VAL A 20 6.77 21.30 -16.46
N VAL A 21 5.55 21.50 -15.98
CA VAL A 21 4.49 22.20 -16.70
C VAL A 21 4.89 23.65 -17.00
N ALA A 22 5.40 24.38 -16.02
CA ALA A 22 5.85 25.77 -16.19
C ALA A 22 6.96 25.88 -17.25
N TYR A 23 7.92 24.94 -17.27
CA TYR A 23 8.98 24.89 -18.27
C TYR A 23 8.41 24.71 -19.69
N TYR A 24 7.54 23.73 -19.91
CA TYR A 24 6.94 23.49 -21.23
C TYR A 24 5.98 24.61 -21.66
N ILE A 25 5.20 25.17 -20.74
CA ILE A 25 4.37 26.36 -21.02
C ILE A 25 5.27 27.51 -21.44
N GLY A 26 6.40 27.75 -20.76
CA GLY A 26 7.37 28.76 -21.14
C GLY A 26 7.92 28.57 -22.55
N LEU A 27 8.29 27.34 -22.91
CA LEU A 27 8.75 26.99 -24.26
C LEU A 27 7.67 27.25 -25.32
N HIS A 28 6.43 26.81 -25.06
CA HIS A 28 5.32 26.99 -26.00
C HIS A 28 4.89 28.45 -26.11
N LEU A 29 4.88 29.21 -25.02
CA LEU A 29 4.58 30.64 -25.01
C LEU A 29 5.66 31.44 -25.75
N ALA A 30 6.94 31.10 -25.56
CA ALA A 30 8.04 31.69 -26.31
C ALA A 30 7.95 31.37 -27.82
N ALA A 31 7.53 30.16 -28.18
CA ALA A 31 7.30 29.78 -29.58
C ALA A 31 6.09 30.53 -30.18
N ALA A 32 4.98 30.61 -29.45
CA ALA A 32 3.76 31.30 -29.89
C ALA A 32 3.99 32.81 -30.06
N THR A 33 4.68 33.45 -29.11
CA THR A 33 5.04 34.87 -29.20
C THR A 33 5.97 35.12 -30.39
N LYS A 34 6.97 34.27 -30.63
CA LYS A 34 7.83 34.37 -31.83
C LYS A 34 7.02 34.24 -33.12
N CYS A 35 6.11 33.27 -33.22
CA CYS A 35 5.25 33.11 -34.41
C CYS A 35 4.32 34.32 -34.62
N TRP A 36 3.81 34.92 -33.54
CA TRP A 36 2.88 36.05 -33.60
C TRP A 36 3.58 37.36 -34.00
N PHE A 37 4.77 37.63 -33.43
CA PHE A 37 5.47 38.90 -33.63
C PHE A 37 6.51 38.87 -34.75
N ASN A 38 6.97 37.69 -35.17
CA ASN A 38 7.88 37.53 -36.28
C ASN A 38 7.51 36.29 -37.10
N PRO A 39 6.52 36.42 -38.01
CA PRO A 39 6.07 35.31 -38.85
C PRO A 39 7.11 34.99 -39.93
N SER A 40 8.28 34.52 -39.52
CA SER A 40 9.22 33.85 -40.41
C SER A 40 8.59 32.53 -40.83
N ARG A 41 8.61 32.25 -42.15
CA ARG A 41 8.25 30.95 -42.72
C ARG A 41 9.34 29.92 -42.39
N TYR A 42 9.61 29.66 -41.12
CA TYR A 42 10.38 28.48 -40.75
C TYR A 42 9.48 27.29 -41.00
N GLN A 43 9.65 26.64 -42.17
CA GLN A 43 9.08 25.32 -42.36
C GLN A 43 9.93 24.36 -41.52
N PRO A 44 9.40 23.78 -40.42
CA PRO A 44 10.14 22.75 -39.71
C PRO A 44 10.42 21.65 -40.72
N VAL A 45 11.68 21.23 -40.83
CA VAL A 45 12.03 20.03 -41.59
C VAL A 45 11.25 18.89 -40.95
N ARG A 46 10.13 18.50 -41.54
CA ARG A 46 9.29 17.40 -41.09
C ARG A 46 10.01 16.10 -41.45
N ALA A 47 11.07 15.80 -40.71
CA ALA A 47 11.74 14.52 -40.80
C ALA A 47 10.84 13.50 -40.11
N GLY A 48 10.08 12.72 -40.90
CA GLY A 48 9.29 11.59 -40.40
C GLY A 48 10.12 10.60 -39.57
N LEU A 49 11.45 10.64 -39.72
CA LEU A 49 12.40 9.93 -38.88
C LEU A 49 12.17 10.16 -37.38
N ASN A 50 11.90 11.39 -36.94
CA ASN A 50 11.67 11.67 -35.51
C ASN A 50 10.39 11.00 -35.00
N THR A 51 9.35 10.92 -35.82
CA THR A 51 8.11 10.21 -35.49
C THR A 51 8.35 8.70 -35.45
N VAL A 52 9.09 8.15 -36.41
CA VAL A 52 9.46 6.72 -36.43
C VAL A 52 10.30 6.36 -35.21
N VAL A 53 11.29 7.18 -34.87
CA VAL A 53 12.12 7.00 -33.66
C VAL A 53 11.25 7.07 -32.40
N ALA A 54 10.35 8.05 -32.30
CA ALA A 54 9.45 8.16 -31.14
C ALA A 54 8.52 6.95 -31.00
N LEU A 55 7.94 6.47 -32.10
CA LEU A 55 7.10 5.27 -32.10
C LEU A 55 7.90 4.02 -31.76
N GLY A 56 9.12 3.89 -32.28
CA GLY A 56 10.03 2.80 -31.94
C GLY A 56 10.38 2.78 -30.46
N LEU A 57 10.69 3.94 -29.87
CA LEU A 57 10.93 4.05 -28.43
C LEU A 57 9.68 3.70 -27.62
N CYS A 58 8.50 4.22 -27.98
CA CYS A 58 7.23 3.85 -27.33
C CYS A 58 6.99 2.34 -27.39
N TRP A 59 7.25 1.70 -28.53
CA TRP A 59 7.11 0.25 -28.69
C TRP A 59 8.11 -0.51 -27.82
N ILE A 60 9.38 -0.10 -27.77
CA ILE A 60 10.39 -0.73 -26.90
C ILE A 60 9.96 -0.62 -25.43
N TYR A 61 9.60 0.57 -24.96
CA TYR A 61 9.12 0.73 -23.57
C TYR A 61 7.87 -0.08 -23.28
N PHE A 62 6.93 -0.14 -24.23
CA PHE A 62 5.76 -0.98 -24.10
C PHE A 62 6.15 -2.46 -24.01
N ALA A 63 6.96 -2.98 -24.93
CA ALA A 63 7.36 -4.38 -25.00
C ALA A 63 8.11 -4.88 -23.75
N TYR A 64 8.88 -4.00 -23.08
CA TYR A 64 9.55 -4.31 -21.81
C TYR A 64 8.74 -3.98 -20.55
N SER A 65 7.63 -3.25 -20.68
CA SER A 65 6.75 -2.98 -19.53
C SER A 65 6.04 -4.26 -19.08
N PRO A 66 5.67 -4.38 -17.79
CA PRO A 66 4.88 -5.53 -17.32
C PRO A 66 3.60 -5.73 -18.13
N LEU A 67 2.93 -4.63 -18.51
CA LEU A 67 1.71 -4.66 -19.33
C LEU A 67 1.97 -5.21 -20.73
N GLY A 68 3.02 -4.74 -21.41
CA GLY A 68 3.34 -5.22 -22.76
C GLY A 68 3.88 -6.64 -22.78
N VAL A 69 4.66 -7.04 -21.78
CA VAL A 69 5.08 -8.45 -21.63
C VAL A 69 3.85 -9.35 -21.49
N ILE A 70 2.90 -9.00 -20.62
CA ILE A 70 1.64 -9.74 -20.43
C ILE A 70 0.80 -9.79 -21.72
N LEU A 71 0.68 -8.66 -22.43
CA LEU A 71 -0.12 -8.58 -23.66
C LEU A 71 0.50 -9.34 -24.84
N ILE A 72 1.83 -9.32 -24.98
CA ILE A 72 2.53 -9.94 -26.12
C ILE A 72 2.70 -11.45 -25.90
N HIS A 73 3.09 -11.86 -24.70
CA HIS A 73 3.44 -13.25 -24.41
C HIS A 73 2.30 -14.04 -23.74
N GLY A 74 1.24 -13.36 -23.32
CA GLY A 74 0.24 -13.94 -22.42
C GLY A 74 0.80 -14.11 -21.01
N ARG A 75 -0.08 -14.46 -20.07
CA ARG A 75 0.31 -14.83 -18.70
C ARG A 75 -0.15 -16.26 -18.46
N SER A 76 0.79 -17.21 -18.43
CA SER A 76 0.52 -18.63 -18.17
C SER A 76 1.08 -19.07 -16.82
N ASP A 77 1.04 -18.19 -15.83
CA ASP A 77 1.54 -18.54 -14.51
C ASP A 77 0.61 -19.60 -13.90
N SER A 78 1.17 -20.72 -13.45
CA SER A 78 0.41 -21.58 -12.54
C SER A 78 0.10 -20.80 -11.25
N PRO A 79 -0.94 -21.16 -10.47
CA PRO A 79 -1.22 -20.50 -9.19
C PRO A 79 0.00 -20.44 -8.26
N GLU A 80 0.83 -21.49 -8.27
CA GLU A 80 2.06 -21.57 -7.49
C GLU A 80 3.14 -20.59 -7.97
N GLU A 81 3.34 -20.47 -9.28
CA GLU A 81 4.27 -19.50 -9.88
C GLU A 81 3.81 -18.05 -9.63
N ALA A 82 2.49 -17.81 -9.67
CA ALA A 82 1.92 -16.51 -9.34
C ALA A 82 2.21 -16.14 -7.88
N ALA A 83 1.96 -17.06 -6.95
CA ALA A 83 2.25 -16.87 -5.52
C ALA A 83 3.76 -16.70 -5.24
N ALA A 84 4.62 -17.50 -5.88
CA ALA A 84 6.07 -17.42 -5.72
C ALA A 84 6.62 -16.07 -6.20
N ARG A 85 6.12 -15.56 -7.34
CA ARG A 85 6.48 -14.22 -7.83
C ARG A 85 5.96 -13.13 -6.91
N PHE A 86 4.70 -13.23 -6.45
CA PHE A 86 4.14 -12.27 -5.52
C PHE A 86 5.03 -12.14 -4.28
N ARG A 87 5.43 -13.26 -3.67
CA ARG A 87 6.38 -13.31 -2.55
C ARG A 87 7.73 -12.64 -2.84
N LYS A 88 8.20 -12.66 -4.09
CA LYS A 88 9.43 -11.97 -4.51
C LYS A 88 9.24 -10.47 -4.76
N THR A 89 8.02 -10.01 -5.01
CA THR A 89 7.70 -8.61 -5.31
C THR A 89 7.35 -7.81 -4.06
N VAL A 90 6.81 -8.46 -3.03
CA VAL A 90 6.50 -7.82 -1.76
C VAL A 90 7.73 -7.71 -0.85
N SER A 91 7.62 -6.83 0.14
CA SER A 91 8.64 -6.67 1.16
C SER A 91 8.77 -7.95 2.01
N PRO A 92 9.99 -8.31 2.48
CA PRO A 92 10.16 -9.39 3.45
C PRO A 92 9.41 -9.18 4.77
N GLN A 93 8.95 -7.96 5.06
CA GLN A 93 8.13 -7.60 6.23
C GLN A 93 6.62 -7.69 5.97
N THR A 94 6.19 -7.97 4.75
CA THR A 94 4.76 -8.17 4.42
C THR A 94 4.29 -9.49 5.04
N PRO A 95 3.17 -9.52 5.80
CA PRO A 95 2.75 -10.68 6.59
C PRO A 95 2.02 -11.75 5.75
N VAL A 96 2.62 -12.18 4.63
CA VAL A 96 1.97 -13.07 3.64
C VAL A 96 1.47 -14.37 4.27
N GLU A 97 2.33 -15.08 5.00
CA GLU A 97 1.98 -16.39 5.56
C GLU A 97 0.99 -16.28 6.72
N LEU A 98 1.12 -15.23 7.56
CA LEU A 98 0.14 -14.90 8.58
C LEU A 98 -1.24 -14.62 7.96
N THR A 99 -1.31 -13.86 6.87
CA THR A 99 -2.56 -13.57 6.18
C THR A 99 -3.15 -14.81 5.51
N ASN A 100 -2.33 -15.69 4.95
CA ASN A 100 -2.80 -17.00 4.46
C ASN A 100 -3.44 -17.80 5.59
N TRP A 101 -2.78 -17.85 6.75
CA TRP A 101 -3.33 -18.52 7.93
C TRP A 101 -4.68 -17.94 8.36
N LEU A 102 -4.84 -16.60 8.37
CA LEU A 102 -6.13 -15.96 8.67
C LEU A 102 -7.25 -16.34 7.68
N ASN A 103 -6.92 -16.57 6.42
CA ASN A 103 -7.90 -16.97 5.40
C ASN A 103 -8.28 -18.46 5.50
N GLU A 104 -7.38 -19.29 6.01
CA GLU A 104 -7.58 -20.72 6.16
C GLU A 104 -8.22 -21.12 7.50
N ASN A 105 -8.27 -20.20 8.47
CA ASN A 105 -8.73 -20.47 9.83
C ASN A 105 -9.82 -19.48 10.25
N GLU A 106 -10.83 -19.97 10.97
CA GLU A 106 -11.85 -19.11 11.55
C GLU A 106 -11.28 -18.37 12.76
N ILE A 107 -11.28 -17.04 12.71
CA ILE A 107 -10.99 -16.18 13.86
C ILE A 107 -12.29 -15.80 14.58
N PRO A 108 -12.25 -15.59 15.91
CA PRO A 108 -13.44 -15.13 16.64
C PRO A 108 -14.03 -13.85 16.04
N PRO A 109 -15.38 -13.73 15.99
CA PRO A 109 -16.02 -12.51 15.53
C PRO A 109 -15.68 -11.35 16.47
N GLY A 110 -15.69 -10.13 15.93
CA GLY A 110 -15.42 -8.91 16.69
C GLY A 110 -14.17 -8.19 16.20
N GLN A 111 -13.69 -7.23 17.00
CA GLN A 111 -12.62 -6.35 16.59
C GLN A 111 -11.25 -7.06 16.64
N VAL A 112 -10.43 -6.80 15.63
CA VAL A 112 -9.07 -7.31 15.48
C VAL A 112 -8.08 -6.19 15.74
N PHE A 113 -7.38 -6.24 16.87
CA PHE A 113 -6.31 -5.30 17.15
C PHE A 113 -5.06 -5.69 16.36
N ASN A 114 -4.66 -4.87 15.39
CA ASN A 114 -3.55 -5.14 14.50
C ASN A 114 -2.46 -4.08 14.62
N CYS A 115 -1.20 -4.42 14.31
CA CYS A 115 -0.22 -3.37 14.05
C CYS A 115 -0.61 -2.57 12.79
N SER A 116 -0.48 -1.24 12.89
CA SER A 116 -0.95 -0.28 11.90
C SER A 116 -0.30 -0.45 10.53
N GLU A 117 0.95 -0.88 10.51
CA GLU A 117 1.80 -1.11 9.35
C GLU A 117 1.26 -2.23 8.46
N TRP A 118 0.51 -3.16 9.03
CA TRP A 118 -0.10 -4.28 8.31
C TRP A 118 -1.58 -4.05 7.97
N GLY A 119 -2.21 -3.01 8.52
CA GLY A 119 -3.66 -2.81 8.43
C GLY A 119 -4.18 -2.79 6.99
N ASP A 120 -3.57 -2.01 6.09
CA ASP A 120 -4.02 -1.94 4.70
C ASP A 120 -3.82 -3.25 3.94
N TYR A 121 -2.73 -3.97 4.23
CA TYR A 121 -2.45 -5.25 3.60
C TYR A 121 -3.46 -6.31 4.05
N LEU A 122 -3.77 -6.34 5.34
CA LEU A 122 -4.78 -7.24 5.91
C LEU A 122 -6.19 -6.92 5.38
N LEU A 123 -6.51 -5.64 5.17
CA LEU A 123 -7.78 -5.25 4.56
C LEU A 123 -7.88 -5.70 3.09
N TRP A 124 -6.76 -5.74 2.38
CA TRP A 124 -6.72 -6.14 0.96
C TRP A 124 -6.69 -7.66 0.76
N ALA A 125 -5.91 -8.38 1.56
CA ALA A 125 -5.64 -9.82 1.36
C ALA A 125 -6.17 -10.74 2.46
N GLY A 126 -6.62 -10.20 3.58
CA GLY A 126 -7.19 -10.98 4.68
C GLY A 126 -8.67 -11.35 4.46
N PRO A 127 -9.31 -11.90 5.51
CA PRO A 127 -10.72 -12.27 5.46
C PRO A 127 -11.62 -11.08 5.08
N GLU A 128 -12.64 -11.32 4.27
CA GLU A 128 -13.49 -10.25 3.70
C GLU A 128 -14.17 -9.37 4.77
N ASP A 129 -14.59 -9.98 5.88
CA ASP A 129 -15.29 -9.30 6.97
C ASP A 129 -14.38 -8.86 8.14
N ILE A 130 -13.05 -8.87 7.95
CA ILE A 130 -12.10 -8.55 9.03
C ILE A 130 -12.31 -7.13 9.57
N GLN A 131 -12.62 -7.03 10.87
CA GLN A 131 -12.84 -5.74 11.55
C GLN A 131 -11.55 -5.24 12.20
N LEU A 132 -10.66 -4.66 11.39
CA LEU A 132 -9.38 -4.13 11.88
C LEU A 132 -9.56 -2.91 12.78
N PHE A 133 -8.70 -2.80 13.79
CA PHE A 133 -8.70 -1.68 14.74
C PHE A 133 -8.19 -0.39 14.08
N VAL A 134 -7.11 -0.48 13.30
CA VAL A 134 -6.52 0.65 12.57
C VAL A 134 -5.96 0.23 11.20
N SER A 135 -5.92 1.19 10.28
CA SER A 135 -5.26 1.09 8.97
C SER A 135 -4.34 2.31 8.76
N SER A 136 -3.70 2.45 7.60
CA SER A 136 -2.78 3.59 7.37
C SER A 136 -3.47 4.96 7.37
N HIS A 137 -4.81 4.97 7.34
CA HIS A 137 -5.65 6.16 7.35
C HIS A 137 -5.80 6.74 8.76
N VAL A 138 -4.69 6.89 9.49
CA VAL A 138 -4.65 7.39 10.88
C VAL A 138 -5.34 8.74 11.07
N HIS A 139 -5.38 9.58 10.02
CA HIS A 139 -6.08 10.86 10.02
C HIS A 139 -7.61 10.75 10.17
N LEU A 140 -8.18 9.55 9.97
CA LEU A 140 -9.58 9.26 10.20
C LEU A 140 -9.85 8.70 11.60
N THR A 141 -8.79 8.31 12.32
CA THR A 141 -8.89 7.78 13.68
C THR A 141 -9.02 8.94 14.69
N PRO A 142 -10.05 8.94 15.57
CA PRO A 142 -10.14 9.93 16.63
C PRO A 142 -8.88 9.94 17.51
N GLU A 143 -8.47 11.12 17.97
CA GLU A 143 -7.23 11.29 18.74
C GLU A 143 -7.19 10.42 20.01
N GLU A 144 -8.33 10.29 20.70
CA GLU A 144 -8.45 9.43 21.88
C GLU A 144 -8.20 7.95 21.53
N VAL A 145 -8.78 7.47 20.42
CA VAL A 145 -8.60 6.09 19.94
C VAL A 145 -7.16 5.86 19.51
N TRP A 146 -6.52 6.84 18.87
CA TRP A 146 -5.10 6.74 18.50
C TRP A 146 -4.17 6.73 19.72
N THR A 147 -4.52 7.48 20.77
CA THR A 147 -3.78 7.47 22.02
C THR A 147 -3.91 6.12 22.72
N ASP A 148 -5.10 5.55 22.76
CA ASP A 148 -5.35 4.20 23.27
C ASP A 148 -4.61 3.14 22.44
N TYR A 149 -4.67 3.23 21.11
CA TYR A 149 -3.94 2.35 20.19
C TYR A 149 -2.45 2.32 20.56
N ARG A 150 -1.82 3.50 20.67
CA ARG A 150 -0.41 3.62 21.03
C ARG A 150 -0.10 2.98 22.38
N GLN A 151 -0.93 3.23 23.40
CA GLN A 151 -0.75 2.62 24.72
C GLN A 151 -0.84 1.09 24.69
N ILE A 152 -1.81 0.54 23.92
CA ILE A 152 -1.95 -0.90 23.76
C ILE A 152 -0.77 -1.47 22.98
N SER A 153 -0.39 -0.85 21.85
CA SER A 153 0.66 -1.32 20.94
C SER A 153 2.00 -1.52 21.64
N TRP A 154 2.35 -0.64 22.59
CA TRP A 154 3.61 -0.74 23.31
C TRP A 154 3.60 -1.71 24.48
N GLY A 155 2.46 -2.16 25.00
CA GLY A 155 2.34 -3.22 26.02
C GLY A 155 3.01 -2.98 27.39
N LEU A 156 3.81 -1.92 27.55
CA LEU A 156 4.70 -1.70 28.70
C LEU A 156 4.08 -0.85 29.82
N THR A 157 3.08 -0.02 29.53
CA THR A 157 2.55 0.95 30.50
C THR A 157 1.04 1.12 30.39
N GLY A 158 0.38 1.19 31.55
CA GLY A 158 -1.04 1.50 31.65
C GLY A 158 -1.96 0.28 31.56
N ASP A 159 -3.25 0.56 31.48
CA ASP A 159 -4.33 -0.43 31.56
C ASP A 159 -4.70 -1.01 30.19
N TRP A 160 -3.70 -1.45 29.43
CA TRP A 160 -3.88 -1.88 28.04
C TRP A 160 -4.81 -3.10 27.91
N LYS A 161 -4.82 -3.99 28.91
CA LYS A 161 -5.68 -5.18 28.95
C LYS A 161 -7.15 -4.81 29.02
N ASN A 162 -7.52 -3.94 29.95
CA ASN A 162 -8.91 -3.47 30.04
C ASN A 162 -9.30 -2.62 28.82
N LYS A 163 -8.33 -1.99 28.11
CA LYS A 163 -8.64 -1.33 26.83
C LYS A 163 -8.98 -2.33 25.74
N LEU A 164 -8.29 -3.47 25.63
CA LEU A 164 -8.69 -4.54 24.72
C LEU A 164 -10.13 -5.01 25.01
N ASP A 165 -10.49 -5.14 26.29
CA ASP A 165 -11.86 -5.48 26.70
C ASP A 165 -12.85 -4.37 26.33
N ARG A 166 -12.52 -3.10 26.62
CA ARG A 166 -13.36 -1.93 26.33
C ARG A 166 -13.69 -1.81 24.85
N TYR A 167 -12.75 -2.13 23.98
CA TYR A 167 -12.92 -2.11 22.53
C TYR A 167 -13.54 -3.41 21.97
N GLY A 168 -13.81 -4.41 22.81
CA GLY A 168 -14.36 -5.69 22.34
C GLY A 168 -13.40 -6.44 21.42
N VAL A 169 -12.10 -6.34 21.71
CA VAL A 169 -11.08 -7.04 20.91
C VAL A 169 -11.07 -8.52 21.27
N ASN A 170 -11.24 -9.35 20.24
CA ASN A 170 -11.22 -10.79 20.34
C ASN A 170 -10.02 -11.44 19.61
N THR A 171 -9.32 -10.68 18.76
CA THR A 171 -8.12 -11.12 18.06
C THR A 171 -7.05 -10.04 18.10
N VAL A 172 -5.79 -10.40 18.35
CA VAL A 172 -4.63 -9.51 18.35
C VAL A 172 -3.60 -10.01 17.35
N ILE A 173 -3.16 -9.16 16.42
CA ILE A 173 -2.19 -9.46 15.37
C ILE A 173 -1.04 -8.45 15.45
N MET A 174 0.13 -8.90 15.90
CA MET A 174 1.27 -7.99 16.13
C MET A 174 2.55 -8.52 15.50
N ASP A 175 3.38 -7.59 15.03
CA ASP A 175 4.72 -7.92 14.55
C ASP A 175 5.72 -8.04 15.70
N LYS A 176 6.71 -8.91 15.53
CA LYS A 176 7.74 -9.18 16.52
C LYS A 176 8.88 -8.17 16.52
N MET A 177 9.02 -7.40 15.44
CA MET A 177 10.18 -6.54 15.25
C MET A 177 10.06 -5.26 16.07
N VAL A 178 8.85 -4.70 16.12
CA VAL A 178 8.54 -3.44 16.80
C VAL A 178 7.78 -3.69 18.10
N HIS A 179 6.93 -4.72 18.16
CA HIS A 179 5.98 -4.92 19.25
C HIS A 179 6.24 -6.19 20.08
N SER A 180 7.51 -6.56 20.28
CA SER A 180 7.90 -7.74 21.08
C SER A 180 7.35 -7.70 22.50
N ASP A 181 7.36 -6.54 23.15
CA ASP A 181 6.89 -6.39 24.54
C ASP A 181 5.39 -6.63 24.67
N MET A 182 4.59 -6.20 23.68
CA MET A 182 3.16 -6.50 23.63
C MET A 182 2.91 -8.00 23.41
N ILE A 183 3.68 -8.64 22.53
CA ILE A 183 3.59 -10.10 22.32
C ILE A 183 3.94 -10.86 23.61
N ASP A 184 4.97 -10.45 24.34
CA ASP A 184 5.34 -11.04 25.61
C ASP A 184 4.28 -10.80 26.69
N GLY A 185 3.68 -9.60 26.72
CA GLY A 185 2.54 -9.29 27.57
C GLY A 185 1.33 -10.20 27.30
N MET A 186 1.02 -10.47 26.04
CA MET A 186 -0.07 -11.38 25.63
C MET A 186 0.21 -12.83 26.02
N ARG A 187 1.47 -13.30 25.97
CA ARG A 187 1.84 -14.66 26.39
C ARG A 187 1.59 -14.92 27.87
N GLY A 188 1.56 -13.88 28.70
CA GLY A 188 1.26 -13.98 30.13
C GLY A 188 -0.24 -14.00 30.48
N LEU A 189 -1.13 -13.98 29.48
CA LEU A 189 -2.58 -13.94 29.70
C LEU A 189 -3.22 -15.32 29.51
N ASP A 190 -3.92 -15.79 30.55
CA ASP A 190 -4.58 -17.10 30.54
C ASP A 190 -5.87 -17.12 29.71
N ASP A 191 -6.53 -15.96 29.55
CA ASP A 191 -7.76 -15.78 28.78
C ASP A 191 -7.52 -15.70 27.27
N TRP A 192 -6.26 -15.66 26.85
CA TRP A 192 -5.84 -15.63 25.45
C TRP A 192 -5.10 -16.91 25.05
N GLU A 193 -5.20 -17.24 23.77
CA GLU A 193 -4.48 -18.33 23.14
C GLU A 193 -3.67 -17.81 21.97
N ARG A 194 -2.43 -18.25 21.85
CA ARG A 194 -1.60 -17.97 20.68
C ARG A 194 -1.93 -18.97 19.57
N ALA A 195 -2.82 -18.56 18.66
CA ALA A 195 -3.30 -19.41 17.57
C ALA A 195 -2.28 -19.56 16.42
N TYR A 196 -1.45 -18.54 16.18
CA TYR A 196 -0.42 -18.57 15.14
C TYR A 196 0.81 -17.77 15.54
N GLU A 197 1.98 -18.22 15.10
CA GLU A 197 3.23 -17.49 15.26
C GLU A 197 4.23 -17.89 14.18
N ASP A 198 4.84 -16.91 13.52
CA ASP A 198 5.90 -17.12 12.54
C ASP A 198 7.11 -16.20 12.80
N ARG A 199 7.97 -16.03 11.79
CA ARG A 199 9.14 -15.14 11.85
C ARG A 199 8.75 -13.68 12.07
N LEU A 200 7.65 -13.22 11.47
CA LEU A 200 7.27 -11.82 11.40
C LEU A 200 6.37 -11.41 12.56
N GLY A 201 5.41 -12.26 12.93
CA GLY A 201 4.37 -11.88 13.89
C GLY A 201 3.72 -13.04 14.61
N ALA A 202 2.72 -12.70 15.40
CA ALA A 202 1.89 -13.65 16.12
C ALA A 202 0.42 -13.21 16.07
N VAL A 203 -0.47 -14.20 16.08
CA VAL A 203 -1.91 -14.02 16.25
C VAL A 203 -2.33 -14.62 17.58
N PHE A 204 -2.99 -13.82 18.40
CA PHE A 204 -3.62 -14.25 19.64
C PHE A 204 -5.13 -14.12 19.50
N VAL A 205 -5.85 -15.12 19.98
CA VAL A 205 -7.32 -15.16 19.98
C VAL A 205 -7.81 -15.29 21.42
N ARG A 206 -8.90 -14.62 21.75
CA ARG A 206 -9.50 -14.73 23.07
C ARG A 206 -10.21 -16.08 23.19
N ARG A 207 -9.94 -16.81 24.28
CA ARG A 207 -10.54 -18.15 24.51
C ARG A 207 -12.06 -18.08 24.65
N LYS A 208 -12.56 -16.97 25.20
CA LYS A 208 -13.98 -16.67 25.36
C LYS A 208 -14.24 -15.29 24.75
N PRO A 209 -14.68 -15.23 23.49
CA PRO A 209 -14.99 -13.97 22.83
C PRO A 209 -16.04 -13.17 23.63
N ILE A 210 -15.88 -11.85 23.64
CA ILE A 210 -16.84 -10.89 24.25
C ILE A 210 -18.04 -10.71 23.32
#